data_AF-A0A975FVP8-F1
#
_entry.id   AF-A0A975FVP8-F1
#
_cell.length_a   1.000
_cell.length_b   1.000
_cell.length_c   1.000
_cell.angle_alpha   90.00
_cell.angle_beta   90.00
_cell.angle_gamma   90.00
#
_symmetry.space_group_name_H-M   'P 1'
#
loop_
_entity.id
_entity.type
_entity.pdbx_description
1 polymer ?
#
loop_
_entity_poly.entity_id
_entity_poly.type
_entity_poly.pdbx_seq_one_letter_code
_entity_poly.pdbx_strand_id
1 'polypeptide(L)'
;MSDKKIGHHLSNLSDDAKTYIESEIAYYKLDAYKKLIKATSLLMSSIINAGIILLIFAFLSVGLGLFLGELFGYYYVGFLIIAGVYLIVLFLILIFGKSLIEKSVLKIYNQIFEDI
;
A
#
# COMPACT_ATOMS: atom_id res chain seq x y z
N MET A 1 -25.00 45.67 -39.18
CA MET A 1 -24.97 45.82 -37.71
C MET A 1 -25.20 44.50 -36.95
N SER A 2 -25.38 43.36 -37.65
CA SER A 2 -25.65 42.05 -37.05
C SER A 2 -24.38 41.27 -36.67
N ASP A 3 -23.31 41.40 -37.45
CA ASP A 3 -22.11 40.53 -37.34
C ASP A 3 -21.31 40.71 -36.04
N LYS A 4 -21.40 41.89 -35.40
CA LYS A 4 -20.72 42.16 -34.11
C LYS A 4 -21.32 41.42 -32.92
N LYS A 5 -22.62 41.07 -32.95
CA LYS A 5 -23.26 40.34 -31.84
C LYS A 5 -22.90 38.86 -31.80
N ILE A 6 -22.68 38.27 -32.98
CA ILE A 6 -22.41 36.84 -33.13
C ILE A 6 -21.00 36.52 -32.63
N GLY A 7 -20.01 37.35 -32.98
CA GLY A 7 -18.64 37.22 -32.48
C GLY A 7 -18.53 37.32 -30.95
N HIS A 8 -19.35 38.16 -30.31
CA HIS A 8 -19.34 38.36 -28.86
C HIS A 8 -20.03 37.21 -28.07
N HIS A 9 -20.97 36.49 -28.70
CA HIS A 9 -21.54 35.26 -28.11
C HIS A 9 -20.58 34.08 -28.25
N LEU A 10 -19.86 33.99 -29.38
CA LEU A 10 -18.85 32.97 -29.61
C LEU A 10 -17.63 33.14 -28.70
N SER A 11 -17.23 34.38 -28.39
CA SER A 11 -16.14 34.64 -27.43
C SER A 11 -16.51 34.21 -26.02
N ASN A 12 -17.73 34.54 -25.57
CA ASN A 12 -18.18 34.17 -24.22
C ASN A 12 -18.31 32.65 -24.06
N LEU A 13 -18.79 31.95 -25.09
CA LEU A 13 -18.88 30.48 -25.07
C LEU A 13 -17.49 29.82 -25.04
N SER A 14 -16.51 30.43 -25.71
CA SER A 14 -15.11 29.96 -25.68
C SER A 14 -14.44 30.21 -24.33
N ASP A 15 -14.77 31.32 -23.66
CA ASP A 15 -14.25 31.64 -22.33
C ASP A 15 -14.90 30.79 -21.23
N ASP A 16 -16.20 30.50 -21.33
CA ASP A 16 -16.88 29.58 -20.42
C ASP A 16 -16.37 28.14 -20.58
N ALA A 17 -16.15 27.68 -21.83
CA ALA A 17 -15.55 26.38 -22.11
C ALA A 17 -14.10 26.27 -21.61
N LYS A 18 -13.32 27.35 -21.73
CA LYS A 18 -11.97 27.44 -21.13
C LYS A 18 -12.01 27.31 -19.61
N THR A 19 -12.93 28.01 -18.97
CA THR A 19 -13.07 28.02 -17.51
C THR A 19 -13.50 26.64 -16.98
N TYR A 20 -14.32 25.92 -17.75
CA TYR A 20 -14.73 24.54 -17.45
C TYR A 20 -13.56 23.55 -17.59
N ILE A 21 -12.77 23.66 -18.66
CA ILE A 21 -11.59 22.82 -18.88
C ILE A 21 -10.50 23.13 -17.84
N GLU A 22 -10.31 24.40 -17.48
CA GLU A 22 -9.39 24.80 -16.41
C GLU A 22 -9.82 24.24 -15.05
N SER A 23 -11.13 24.22 -14.77
CA SER A 23 -11.67 23.62 -13.54
C SER A 23 -11.50 22.10 -13.51
N GLU A 24 -11.74 21.39 -14.62
CA GLU A 24 -11.48 19.94 -14.69
C GLU A 24 -9.98 19.62 -14.54
N ILE A 25 -9.10 20.39 -15.17
CA ILE A 25 -7.64 20.21 -15.04
C ILE A 25 -7.17 20.49 -13.60
N ALA A 26 -7.70 21.54 -12.96
CA ALA A 26 -7.40 21.84 -11.57
C ALA A 26 -7.87 20.71 -10.63
N TYR A 27 -9.03 20.12 -10.92
CA TYR A 27 -9.56 18.99 -10.18
C TYR A 27 -8.68 17.74 -10.33
N TYR A 28 -8.28 17.40 -11.57
CA TYR A 28 -7.37 16.28 -11.84
C TYR A 28 -6.00 16.46 -11.20
N LYS A 29 -5.47 17.69 -11.19
CA LYS A 29 -4.20 18.00 -10.53
C LYS A 29 -4.29 17.79 -9.02
N LEU A 30 -5.40 18.19 -8.41
CA LEU A 30 -5.63 18.02 -6.97
C LEU A 30 -5.94 16.57 -6.59
N ASP A 31 -6.72 15.86 -7.41
CA ASP A 31 -7.04 14.44 -7.24
C ASP A 31 -5.78 13.56 -7.38
N ALA A 32 -4.94 13.83 -8.38
CA ALA A 32 -3.64 13.18 -8.53
C ALA A 32 -2.75 13.41 -7.29
N TYR A 33 -2.73 14.64 -6.75
CA TYR A 33 -2.00 14.94 -5.52
C TYR A 33 -2.55 14.19 -4.30
N LYS A 34 -3.87 14.14 -4.14
CA LYS A 34 -4.53 13.38 -3.05
C LYS A 34 -4.20 11.90 -3.15
N LYS A 35 -4.29 11.30 -4.34
CA LYS A 35 -3.91 9.90 -4.60
C LYS A 35 -2.45 9.64 -4.26
N LEU A 36 -1.53 10.52 -4.67
CA LEU A 36 -0.11 10.41 -4.35
C LEU A 36 0.16 10.48 -2.85
N ILE A 37 -0.45 11.43 -2.15
CA ILE A 37 -0.30 11.58 -0.69
C ILE A 37 -0.86 10.35 0.03
N LYS A 38 -2.04 9.86 -0.38
CA LYS A 38 -2.66 8.68 0.21
C LYS A 38 -1.86 7.40 -0.04
N ALA A 39 -1.40 7.19 -1.28
CA ALA A 39 -0.53 6.07 -1.62
C ALA A 39 0.78 6.14 -0.83
N THR A 40 1.41 7.31 -0.77
CA THR A 40 2.67 7.52 -0.02
C THR A 40 2.47 7.27 1.48
N SER A 41 1.35 7.73 2.05
CA SER A 41 1.05 7.55 3.47
C SER A 41 0.79 6.09 3.82
N LEU A 42 0.10 5.34 2.94
CA LEU A 42 -0.08 3.89 3.07
C LEU A 42 1.26 3.15 2.99
N LEU A 43 2.11 3.49 2.01
CA LEU A 43 3.43 2.88 1.86
C LEU A 43 4.32 3.17 3.07
N MET A 44 4.35 4.41 3.56
CA MET A 44 5.13 4.77 4.75
C MET A 44 4.61 4.08 6.02
N SER A 45 3.30 4.05 6.22
CA SER A 45 2.75 3.33 7.38
C SER A 45 3.04 1.82 7.29
N SER A 46 2.96 1.26 6.08
CA SER A 46 3.28 -0.15 5.84
C SER A 46 4.76 -0.46 6.07
N ILE A 47 5.69 0.40 5.65
CA ILE A 47 7.13 0.15 5.82
C ILE A 47 7.52 0.17 7.30
N ILE A 48 6.97 1.13 8.07
CA ILE A 48 7.22 1.24 9.50
C ILE A 48 6.70 0.00 10.22
N ASN A 49 5.45 -0.39 9.95
CA ASN A 49 4.85 -1.56 10.57
C ASN A 49 5.57 -2.86 10.19
N ALA A 50 5.90 -3.04 8.90
CA ALA A 50 6.67 -4.19 8.43
C ALA A 50 8.06 -4.25 9.05
N GLY A 51 8.73 -3.10 9.19
CA GLY A 51 10.04 -3.00 9.84
C GLY A 51 10.01 -3.45 11.29
N ILE A 52 9.03 -3.01 12.07
CA ILE A 52 8.87 -3.40 13.49
C ILE A 52 8.62 -4.91 13.59
N ILE A 53 7.72 -5.44 12.77
CA ILE A 53 7.40 -6.88 12.75
C ILE A 53 8.66 -7.69 12.39
N LEU A 54 9.39 -7.27 11.36
CA LEU A 54 10.62 -7.92 10.92
C LEU A 54 11.66 -7.94 12.05
N LEU A 55 11.82 -6.82 12.76
CA LEU A 55 12.78 -6.71 13.85
C LEU A 55 12.43 -7.69 14.99
N ILE A 56 11.18 -7.67 15.46
CA ILE A 56 10.70 -8.59 16.51
C ILE A 56 10.92 -10.04 16.07
N PHE A 57 10.56 -10.36 14.84
CA PHE A 57 10.69 -11.70 14.28
C PHE A 57 12.15 -12.16 14.19
N ALA A 58 13.07 -11.27 13.81
CA ALA A 58 14.50 -11.56 13.78
C ALA A 58 15.04 -11.86 15.18
N PHE A 59 14.70 -11.05 16.18
CA PHE A 59 15.09 -11.31 17.57
C PHE A 59 14.50 -12.61 18.11
N LEU A 60 13.24 -12.91 17.79
CA LEU A 60 12.59 -14.15 18.20
C LEU A 60 13.28 -15.37 17.59
N SER A 61 13.63 -15.30 16.30
CA SER A 61 14.36 -16.36 15.58
C SER A 61 15.71 -16.65 16.22
N VAL A 62 16.50 -15.59 16.48
CA VAL A 62 17.82 -15.72 17.11
C VAL A 62 17.69 -16.25 18.54
N GLY A 63 16.74 -15.72 19.33
CA GLY A 63 16.51 -16.17 20.71
C GLY A 63 16.10 -17.64 20.80
N LEU A 64 15.17 -18.08 19.94
CA LEU A 64 14.81 -19.49 19.84
C LEU A 64 16.00 -20.35 19.39
N GLY A 65 16.82 -19.86 18.45
CA GLY A 65 17.98 -20.60 17.94
C GLY A 65 19.02 -20.86 19.00
N LEU A 66 19.28 -19.86 19.83
CA LEU A 66 20.19 -19.99 20.97
C LEU A 66 19.58 -20.86 22.06
N PHE A 67 18.30 -20.68 22.41
CA PHE A 67 17.65 -21.46 23.46
C PHE A 67 17.55 -22.97 23.11
N LEU A 68 17.10 -23.30 21.90
CA LEU A 68 17.09 -24.69 21.44
C LEU A 68 18.53 -25.23 21.25
N GLY A 69 19.44 -24.39 20.77
CA GLY A 69 20.86 -24.77 20.61
C GLY A 69 21.52 -25.15 21.94
N GLU A 70 21.23 -24.42 23.01
CA GLU A 70 21.73 -24.69 24.36
C GLU A 70 21.09 -25.96 24.96
N LEU A 71 19.79 -26.18 24.73
CA LEU A 71 19.07 -27.36 25.23
C LEU A 71 19.61 -28.68 24.64
N PHE A 72 20.00 -28.68 23.37
CA PHE A 72 20.56 -29.85 22.67
C PHE A 72 22.09 -29.92 22.72
N GLY A 73 22.77 -28.96 23.37
CA GLY A 73 24.22 -28.89 23.51
C GLY A 73 24.99 -28.51 22.24
N TYR A 74 24.31 -28.39 21.10
CA TYR A 74 24.89 -28.06 19.80
C TYR A 74 24.03 -27.00 19.09
N TYR A 75 24.60 -25.81 18.90
CA TYR A 75 23.90 -24.67 18.26
C TYR A 75 23.33 -24.97 16.87
N TYR A 76 23.98 -25.84 16.10
CA TYR A 76 23.55 -26.22 14.75
C TYR A 76 22.19 -26.94 14.76
N VAL A 77 21.89 -27.74 15.80
CA VAL A 77 20.64 -28.48 15.93
C VAL A 77 19.47 -27.52 16.22
N GLY A 78 19.71 -26.50 17.05
CA GLY A 78 18.71 -25.47 17.35
C GLY A 78 18.26 -24.72 16.10
N PHE A 79 19.21 -24.31 15.25
CA PHE A 79 18.91 -23.69 13.96
C PHE A 79 18.19 -24.63 12.99
N LEU A 80 18.55 -25.93 12.97
CA LEU A 80 17.93 -26.92 12.08
C LEU A 80 16.45 -27.15 12.45
N ILE A 81 16.13 -27.24 13.74
CA ILE A 81 14.75 -27.38 14.22
C ILE A 81 13.93 -26.13 13.86
N ILE A 82 14.49 -24.93 14.05
CA ILE A 82 13.80 -23.68 13.73
C ILE A 82 13.58 -23.53 12.23
N ALA A 83 14.54 -23.95 11.40
CA ALA A 83 14.34 -24.03 9.96
C ALA A 83 13.18 -24.98 9.59
N GLY A 84 13.06 -26.12 10.28
CA GLY A 84 11.92 -27.03 10.15
C GLY A 84 10.59 -26.39 10.57
N VAL A 85 10.57 -25.69 11.71
CA VAL A 85 9.37 -24.96 12.17
C VAL A 85 8.99 -23.86 11.18
N TYR A 86 9.97 -23.12 10.65
CA TYR A 86 9.70 -22.10 9.62
C TYR A 86 9.16 -22.70 8.32
N LEU A 87 9.61 -23.88 7.91
CA LEU A 87 9.02 -24.59 6.77
C LEU A 87 7.56 -24.94 7.02
N ILE A 88 7.22 -25.42 8.21
CA ILE A 88 5.83 -25.74 8.59
C ILE A 88 4.97 -24.46 8.60
N VAL A 89 5.47 -23.38 9.20
CA VAL A 89 4.78 -22.08 9.22
C VAL A 89 4.59 -21.54 7.81
N LEU A 90 5.60 -21.64 6.96
CA LEU A 90 5.53 -21.21 5.55
C LEU A 90 4.49 -22.04 4.79
N PHE A 91 4.44 -23.35 5.01
CA PHE A 91 3.42 -24.22 4.42
C PHE A 91 2.01 -23.84 4.90
N LEU A 92 1.86 -23.53 6.20
CA LEU A 92 0.61 -23.07 6.79
C LEU A 92 0.18 -21.71 6.20
N ILE A 93 1.12 -20.78 6.01
CA ILE A 93 0.88 -19.49 5.35
C ILE A 93 0.56 -19.67 3.87
N LEU A 94 1.12 -20.64 3.15
CA LEU A 94 0.75 -20.87 1.76
C LEU A 94 -0.71 -21.35 1.62
N ILE A 95 -1.21 -22.12 2.59
CA ILE A 95 -2.58 -22.62 2.62
C ILE A 95 -3.56 -21.55 3.14
N PHE A 96 -3.27 -20.94 4.30
CA PHE A 96 -4.16 -19.97 4.96
C PHE A 96 -3.93 -18.53 4.52
N GLY A 97 -2.71 -18.20 4.12
CA GLY A 97 -2.29 -16.84 3.78
C GLY A 97 -2.96 -16.30 2.52
N LYS A 98 -3.46 -17.15 1.60
CA LYS A 98 -4.35 -16.67 0.51
C LYS A 98 -5.53 -15.88 1.07
N SER A 99 -6.17 -16.39 2.13
CA SER A 99 -7.33 -15.75 2.77
C SER A 99 -6.96 -14.45 3.50
N LEU A 100 -5.77 -14.40 4.12
CA LEU A 100 -5.30 -13.20 4.83
C LEU A 100 -4.82 -12.10 3.86
N ILE A 101 -4.14 -12.50 2.79
CA ILE A 101 -3.68 -11.59 1.72
C ILE A 101 -4.88 -11.02 0.98
N GLU A 102 -5.87 -11.84 0.61
CA GLU A 102 -7.11 -11.34 0.00
C GLU A 102 -7.80 -10.30 0.90
N LYS A 103 -7.93 -10.55 2.20
CA LYS A 103 -8.58 -9.60 3.12
C LYS A 103 -7.81 -8.29 3.29
N SER A 104 -6.48 -8.34 3.41
CA SER A 104 -5.65 -7.13 3.49
C SER A 104 -5.64 -6.34 2.18
N VAL A 105 -5.56 -7.02 1.04
CA VAL A 105 -5.60 -6.39 -0.29
C VAL A 105 -6.96 -5.75 -0.55
N LEU A 106 -8.07 -6.43 -0.22
CA LEU A 106 -9.43 -5.87 -0.32
C LEU A 106 -9.61 -4.63 0.56
N LYS A 107 -9.06 -4.62 1.77
CA LYS A 107 -9.16 -3.45 2.67
C LYS A 107 -8.44 -2.24 2.12
N ILE A 108 -7.25 -2.43 1.52
CA ILE A 108 -6.50 -1.37 0.84
C ILE A 108 -7.27 -0.89 -0.40
N TYR A 109 -7.87 -1.80 -1.18
CA TYR A 109 -8.59 -1.46 -2.39
C TYR A 109 -9.85 -0.63 -2.11
N ASN A 110 -10.68 -1.05 -1.15
CA ASN A 110 -11.87 -0.29 -0.74
C ASN A 110 -11.50 1.11 -0.24
N GLN A 111 -10.45 1.23 0.56
CA GLN A 111 -10.05 2.53 1.10
C GLN A 111 -9.55 3.47 -0.01
N ILE A 112 -8.87 2.97 -1.04
CA ILE A 112 -8.47 3.79 -2.20
C ILE A 112 -9.68 4.15 -3.05
N PHE A 113 -10.59 3.21 -3.31
CA PHE A 113 -11.74 3.44 -4.21
C PHE A 113 -12.86 4.28 -3.60
N GLU A 114 -13.10 4.26 -2.28
CA GLU A 114 -14.10 5.12 -1.65
C GLU A 114 -13.74 6.62 -1.66
N ASP A 115 -12.46 6.96 -1.91
CA ASP A 115 -11.96 8.34 -1.90
C ASP A 115 -11.77 8.93 -3.31
N ILE A 116 -12.04 8.14 -4.37
CA ILE A 116 -12.05 8.57 -5.78
C ILE A 116 -13.49 8.81 -6.19
#